data_AF-A0A6M8WI96-F1
#
_entry.id   AF-A0A6M8WI96-F1
#
_cell.length_a   1.000
_cell.length_b   1.000
_cell.length_c   1.000
_cell.angle_alpha   90.00
_cell.angle_beta   90.00
_cell.angle_gamma   90.00
#
_symmetry.space_group_name_H-M   'P 1'
#
loop_
_entity.id
_entity.type
_entity.pdbx_description
1 polymer ?
#
loop_
_entity_poly.entity_id
_entity_poly.type
_entity_poly.pdbx_seq_one_letter_code
_entity_poly.pdbx_strand_id
1 'polypeptide(L)' 'MRPKKSASSPSADLFRIRLVNLLDQCHELYRLAAMIDWERFDTVFGDLYCADNGYPAKLTRLMAGLH' A
#
# COMPACT_ATOMS: atom_id res chain seq x y z
N MET A 1 13.93 7.29 -1.81
CA MET A 1 13.16 7.52 -0.56
C MET A 1 12.11 6.41 -0.40
N ARG A 2 11.90 5.80 0.78
CA ARG A 2 10.86 4.76 0.95
C ARG A 2 9.46 5.38 1.14
N PRO A 3 8.40 4.86 0.51
CA PRO A 3 7.05 5.36 0.73
C PRO A 3 6.64 5.19 2.19
N LYS A 4 5.90 6.17 2.72
CA LYS A 4 5.43 6.16 4.11
C LYS A 4 4.47 4.99 4.29
N LYS A 5 4.89 3.97 5.04
CA LYS A 5 4.02 2.83 5.41
C LYS A 5 2.78 3.40 6.13
N SER A 6 1.59 2.98 5.71
CA SER A 6 0.36 3.34 6.41
C SER A 6 0.44 2.78 7.83
N ALA A 7 0.32 3.65 8.83
CA ALA A 7 0.26 3.21 10.21
C ALA A 7 -1.02 2.39 10.40
N SER A 8 -0.87 1.08 10.57
CA SER A 8 -1.93 0.23 11.08
C SER A 8 -2.01 0.42 12.60
N SER A 9 -2.40 1.61 13.06
CA SER A 9 -2.90 1.71 14.43
C SER A 9 -4.28 1.05 14.46
N PRO A 10 -4.52 0.07 15.34
CA PRO A 10 -5.87 -0.43 15.62
C PRO A 10 -6.66 0.59 16.46
N SER A 11 -6.34 1.88 16.36
CA SER A 11 -7.13 2.93 17.00
C SER A 11 -8.49 2.94 16.33
N ALA A 12 -9.48 2.55 17.13
CA ALA A 12 -10.86 2.32 16.80
C ALA A 12 -11.51 3.56 16.17
N ASP A 13 -11.34 3.72 14.87
CA ASP A 13 -12.19 4.59 14.07
C ASP A 13 -13.50 3.82 13.82
N LEU A 14 -14.32 3.69 14.88
CA LEU A 14 -15.55 2.88 14.95
C LEU A 14 -16.53 3.16 13.79
N PHE A 15 -16.41 4.33 13.17
CA PHE A 15 -17.29 4.81 12.12
C PHE A 15 -16.66 4.80 10.72
N ARG A 16 -15.38 4.44 10.58
CA ARG A 16 -14.76 4.28 9.26
C ARG A 16 -14.91 2.86 8.75
N ILE A 17 -15.71 2.72 7.70
CA ILE A 17 -15.73 1.52 6.88
C ILE A 17 -14.36 1.40 6.21
N ARG A 18 -13.56 0.43 6.65
CA ARG A 18 -12.27 0.12 6.04
C ARG A 18 -12.51 -0.69 4.77
N LEU A 19 -11.76 -0.39 3.71
CA LEU A 19 -11.83 -1.15 2.46
C LEU A 19 -11.69 -2.66 2.69
N VAL A 20 -10.78 -3.09 3.56
CA VAL A 20 -10.57 -4.51 3.88
C VAL A 20 -11.83 -5.21 4.40
N ASN A 21 -12.76 -4.47 5.02
CA ASN A 21 -14.02 -5.01 5.50
C ASN A 21 -15.08 -5.11 4.38
N LEU A 22 -14.88 -4.41 3.27
CA LEU A 22 -15.77 -4.42 2.10
C LEU A 22 -15.31 -5.40 1.01
N LEU A 23 -14.04 -5.82 1.04
CA LEU A 23 -13.49 -6.74 0.06
C LEU A 23 -13.84 -8.20 0.40
N ASP A 24 -14.16 -8.98 -0.63
CA ASP A 24 -14.25 -10.43 -0.51
C ASP A 24 -12.84 -11.03 -0.41
N GLN A 25 -12.55 -11.68 0.72
CA GLN A 25 -11.26 -12.31 1.00
C GLN A 25 -11.01 -13.58 0.16
N CYS A 26 -12.07 -14.18 -0.37
CA CYS A 26 -11.99 -15.33 -1.28
C CYS A 26 -11.67 -14.91 -2.71
N HIS A 27 -11.80 -13.62 -3.03
CA HIS A 27 -11.56 -13.10 -4.37
C HIS A 27 -10.11 -13.33 -4.81
N GLU A 28 -9.92 -13.75 -6.05
CA GLU A 28 -8.60 -14.13 -6.59
C GLU A 28 -7.58 -12.98 -6.53
N LEU A 29 -8.01 -11.74 -6.83
CA LEU A 29 -7.15 -10.56 -6.75
C LEU A 29 -6.73 -10.23 -5.30
N TYR A 30 -7.61 -10.45 -4.33
CA TYR A 30 -7.28 -10.24 -2.92
C TYR A 30 -6.20 -11.22 -2.47
N ARG A 31 -6.35 -12.50 -2.84
CA ARG A 31 -5.38 -13.55 -2.54
C ARG A 31 -4.05 -13.31 -3.25
N LEU A 32 -4.08 -12.88 -4.52
CA LEU A 32 -2.88 -12.56 -5.29
C LEU A 32 -2.14 -11.35 -4.69
N ALA A 33 -2.87 -10.31 -4.27
CA ALA A 33 -2.29 -9.15 -3.61
C ALA A 33 -1.51 -9.50 -2.33
N ALA A 34 -2.00 -10.50 -1.59
CA ALA A 34 -1.36 -10.99 -0.37
C ALA A 34 -0.06 -11.77 -0.64
N MET A 35 0.12 -12.32 -1.85
CA MET A 35 1.31 -13.08 -2.24
C MET A 35 2.43 -12.19 -2.81
N ILE A 36 2.13 -10.93 -3.16
CA ILE A 36 3.13 -9.99 -3.70
C ILE A 36 4.06 -9.51 -2.58
N ASP A 37 5.36 -9.64 -2.81
CA ASP A 37 6.40 -9.04 -1.96
C ASP A 37 6.47 -7.53 -2.19
N TRP A 38 5.60 -6.79 -1.51
CA TRP A 38 5.53 -5.32 -1.62
C TRP A 38 6.79 -4.60 -1.13
N GLU A 39 7.60 -5.23 -0.25
CA GLU A 39 8.82 -4.61 0.27
C GLU A 39 9.93 -4.57 -0.78
N ARG A 40 10.01 -5.61 -1.63
CA ARG A 40 10.87 -5.59 -2.81
C ARG A 40 10.50 -4.46 -3.76
N PHE A 41 9.21 -4.26 -4.00
CA PHE A 41 8.72 -3.16 -4.83
C PHE A 41 9.07 -1.80 -4.20
N ASP A 42 8.79 -1.60 -2.90
CA ASP A 42 9.15 -0.36 -2.19
C ASP A 42 10.67 -0.04 -2.28
N THR A 43 11.51 -1.08 -2.31
CA THR A 43 12.96 -0.94 -2.47
C THR A 43 13.33 -0.51 -3.88
N VAL A 44 12.89 -1.25 -4.90
CA VAL A 44 13.23 -0.99 -6.31
C VAL A 44 12.67 0.35 -6.77
N PHE A 45 11.42 0.66 -6.45
CA PHE A 45 10.80 1.92 -6.82
C PHE A 45 11.27 3.09 -5.94
N GLY A 46 11.77 2.81 -4.73
CA GLY A 46 12.30 3.82 -3.81
C GLY A 46 13.44 4.64 -4.40
N ASP A 47 14.28 4.04 -5.24
CA ASP A 47 15.41 4.69 -5.90
C ASP A 47 14.97 5.67 -7.00
N LEU A 48 13.75 5.52 -7.52
CA LEU A 48 13.17 6.44 -8.51
C LEU A 48 12.65 7.74 -7.87
N TYR A 49 12.59 7.81 -6.53
CA TYR A 49 12.10 8.98 -5.80
C TYR A 49 13.24 9.75 -5.11
N CYS A 50 13.37 11.02 -5.49
CA CYS A 50 14.27 11.98 -4.83
C CYS A 50 13.57 12.60 -3.60
N ALA A 51 14.31 12.76 -2.50
CA ALA A 51 13.77 13.36 -1.27
C ALA A 51 13.54 14.87 -1.40
N ASP A 52 14.41 15.54 -2.15
CA ASP A 52 14.51 17.00 -2.18
C ASP A 52 13.99 17.60 -3.50
N ASN A 53 13.43 16.77 -4.38
CA ASN A 53 12.88 17.20 -5.66
C ASN A 53 11.68 16.35 -6.08
N GLY A 54 10.54 16.99 -6.34
CA GLY A 54 9.31 16.34 -6.82
C GLY A 54 8.30 15.94 -5.73
N TYR A 55 7.30 15.13 -6.12
CA TYR A 55 6.23 14.67 -5.23
C TYR A 55 6.69 13.42 -4.44
N PRO A 56 6.45 13.35 -3.12
CA PRO A 56 6.91 12.24 -2.29
C PRO A 56 6.33 10.89 -2.76
N ALA A 57 7.11 9.82 -2.58
CA ALA A 57 6.71 8.47 -2.92
C ALA A 57 5.35 8.12 -2.28
N LYS A 58 4.34 7.84 -3.10
CA LYS A 58 3.08 7.23 -2.64
C LYS A 58 3.30 5.74 -2.41
N LEU A 59 2.41 5.11 -1.65
CA LEU A 59 2.44 3.66 -1.43
C LEU A 59 2.51 2.92 -2.78
N THR A 60 3.47 2.01 -2.92
CA THR A 60 3.72 1.34 -4.21
C THR A 60 2.52 0.56 -4.72
N ARG A 61 1.66 0.07 -3.81
CA ARG A 61 0.35 -0.53 -4.15
C ARG A 61 -0.55 0.40 -4.96
N LEU A 62 -0.57 1.69 -4.63
CA LEU A 62 -1.37 2.70 -5.32
C LEU A 62 -0.82 3.00 -6.71
N MET A 63 0.51 2.90 -6.90
CA MET A 63 1.14 3.07 -8.21
C MET A 63 0.92 1.84 -9.11
N ALA A 64 0.90 0.63 -8.53
CA ALA A 64 0.71 -0.62 -9.25
C ALA A 64 -0.76 -0.93 -9.63
N GLY A 65 -1.72 -0.06 -9.25
CA GLY A 65 -3.14 -0.23 -9.57
C GLY A 65 -3.84 -1.39 -8.86
N LEU A 66 -3.24 -1.94 -7.79
CA LEU A 66 -3.84 -2.98 -6.96
C LEU A 66 -4.45 -2.34 -5.71
N HIS A 67 -5.77 -2.07 -5.76
CA HIS A 67 -6.56 -1.62 -4.61
C HIS A 67 -7.48 -2.73 -4.12
#